data_AF-A0A3D3ZR65-F1
#
_entry.id   AF-A0A3D3ZR65-F1
#
_cell.length_a   1.000
_cell.length_b   1.000
_cell.length_c   1.000
_cell.angle_alpha   90.00
_cell.angle_beta   90.00
_cell.angle_gamma   90.00
#
_symmetry.space_group_name_H-M   'P 1'
#
loop_
_entity.id
_entity.type
_entity.pdbx_description
1 polymer ?
#
loop_
_entity_poly.entity_id
_entity_poly.type
_entity_poly.pdbx_seq_one_letter_code
_entity_poly.pdbx_strand_id
1 'polypeptide(L)' 'MSDLRKIIIDDNEVEVSGAMTLIQACEEAGIEIPRFCYHERLSIAGNCRMCLVEVVG' A
#
# COMPACT_ATOMS: atom_id res chain seq x y z
N MET A 1 -9.39 17.89 -5.69
CA MET A 1 -9.90 17.82 -4.31
C MET A 1 -9.20 16.65 -3.64
N SER A 2 -8.54 16.88 -2.51
CA SER A 2 -7.76 15.88 -1.79
C SER A 2 -8.69 14.95 -1.02
N ASP A 3 -9.07 13.82 -1.62
CA ASP A 3 -9.74 12.70 -0.93
C ASP A 3 -8.70 11.91 -0.13
N LEU A 4 -8.23 12.52 0.96
CA LEU A 4 -7.33 11.88 1.92
C LEU A 4 -8.15 10.96 2.83
N ARG A 5 -7.65 9.75 3.02
CA ARG A 5 -8.21 8.75 3.91
C ARG A 5 -7.19 8.39 4.97
N LYS A 6 -7.67 8.34 6.21
CA LYS A 6 -6.92 7.86 7.36
C LYS A 6 -6.95 6.33 7.39
N ILE A 7 -5.79 5.71 7.49
CA ILE A 7 -5.60 4.27 7.69
C ILE A 7 -4.56 4.05 8.79
N ILE A 8 -4.58 2.86 9.39
CA ILE A 8 -3.60 2.45 10.41
C ILE A 8 -2.76 1.32 9.82
N ILE A 9 -1.44 1.49 9.81
CA ILE A 9 -0.46 0.51 9.32
C ILE A 9 0.53 0.23 10.45
N ASP A 10 0.55 -1.01 10.97
CA ASP A 10 1.42 -1.42 12.09
C ASP A 10 1.40 -0.43 13.27
N ASP A 11 0.19 -0.10 13.74
CA ASP A 11 -0.10 0.88 14.81
C ASP A 11 0.23 2.36 14.46
N ASN A 12 0.73 2.64 13.26
CA ASN A 12 1.00 4.00 12.79
C ASN A 12 -0.17 4.55 11.99
N GLU A 13 -0.67 5.71 12.39
CA GLU A 13 -1.75 6.41 11.69
C GLU A 13 -1.19 7.24 10.53
N VAL A 14 -1.73 7.05 9.33
CA VAL A 14 -1.25 7.69 8.09
C VAL A 14 -2.45 8.21 7.28
N GLU A 15 -2.31 9.42 6.75
CA GLU A 15 -3.28 10.01 5.81
C GLU A 15 -2.76 9.88 4.38
N VAL A 16 -3.42 9.06 3.56
CA VAL A 16 -3.03 8.79 2.17
C VAL A 16 -4.18 9.09 1.22
N SER A 17 -3.90 9.27 -0.07
CA SER A 17 -4.98 9.42 -1.06
C SER A 17 -5.80 8.14 -1.15
N GLY A 18 -7.13 8.24 -1.18
CA GLY A 18 -8.03 7.09 -1.37
C GLY A 18 -7.85 6.33 -2.69
N ALA A 19 -7.10 6.87 -3.64
CA ALA A 19 -6.73 6.22 -4.90
C ALA A 19 -5.44 5.38 -4.83
N MET A 20 -4.66 5.50 -3.74
CA MET A 20 -3.44 4.72 -3.56
C MET A 20 -3.74 3.25 -3.29
N THR A 21 -2.85 2.39 -3.76
CA THR A 21 -2.83 0.97 -3.37
C THR A 21 -2.25 0.80 -1.96
N LEU A 22 -2.54 -0.32 -1.30
CA LEU A 22 -1.97 -0.60 0.03
C LEU A 22 -0.44 -0.63 0.02
N ILE A 23 0.20 -1.14 -1.05
CA ILE A 23 1.66 -1.14 -1.15
C ILE A 23 2.25 0.28 -1.15
N GLN A 24 1.61 1.22 -1.86
CA GLN A 24 2.02 2.63 -1.88
C GLN A 24 1.76 3.31 -0.54
N ALA A 25 0.63 3.00 0.10
CA ALA A 25 0.33 3.55 1.40
C ALA A 25 1.31 3.09 2.49
N CYS A 26 1.79 1.83 2.41
CA CYS A 26 2.86 1.34 3.26
C CYS A 26 4.21 2.04 2.97
N GLU A 27 4.52 2.34 1.70
CA GLU A 27 5.72 3.12 1.35
C GLU A 27 5.70 4.53 1.96
N GLU A 28 4.55 5.22 1.94
CA GLU A 28 4.38 6.53 2.62
C GLU A 28 4.57 6.42 4.14
N ALA A 29 4.25 5.25 4.73
CA ALA A 29 4.52 4.94 6.13
C ALA A 29 5.99 4.53 6.40
N GLY A 30 6.84 4.48 5.38
CA GLY A 30 8.24 4.04 5.47
C GLY A 30 8.40 2.52 5.57
N ILE A 31 7.37 1.73 5.24
CA ILE A 31 7.34 0.28 5.32
C ILE A 31 7.46 -0.30 3.90
N GLU A 32 8.58 -0.95 3.61
CA GLU A 32 8.79 -1.63 2.33
C GLU A 32 8.17 -3.03 2.33
N ILE A 33 7.14 -3.23 1.50
CA ILE A 33 6.55 -4.56 1.29
C ILE A 33 7.34 -5.33 0.22
N PRO A 34 7.72 -6.60 0.48
CA PRO A 34 8.43 -7.41 -0.49
C PRO A 34 7.58 -7.67 -1.73
N ARG A 35 8.19 -7.49 -2.90
CA ARG A 35 7.50 -7.57 -4.19
C ARG A 35 8.40 -8.15 -5.27
N PHE A 36 7.80 -8.92 -6.18
CA PHE A 36 8.48 -9.37 -7.40
C PHE A 36 7.79 -8.85 -8.66
N CYS A 37 6.46 -8.83 -8.70
CA CYS A 37 5.71 -8.49 -9.91
C CYS A 37 5.17 -7.05 -9.94
N TYR A 38 5.36 -6.27 -8.87
CA TYR A 38 4.95 -4.87 -8.82
C TYR A 38 6.13 -3.95 -9.13
N HIS A 39 5.87 -2.96 -9.99
CA HIS A 39 6.80 -1.88 -10.30
C HIS A 39 5.99 -0.60 -10.54
N GLU A 40 6.39 0.53 -9.96
CA GLU A 40 5.68 1.83 -9.98
C GLU A 40 5.34 2.34 -11.39
N ARG A 41 6.15 1.99 -12.39
CA ARG A 41 6.01 2.45 -13.78
C ARG A 41 5.42 1.41 -14.74
N LEU A 42 5.01 0.25 -14.24
CA LEU A 42 4.41 -0.81 -15.05
C LEU A 42 2.98 -1.07 -14.59
N SER A 43 2.21 -1.79 -15.41
CA SER A 43 0.86 -2.22 -15.04
C SER A 43 0.90 -3.16 -13.83
N ILE A 44 -0.12 -3.08 -12.99
CA ILE A 44 -0.22 -3.90 -11.77
C ILE A 44 -0.44 -5.37 -12.14
N ALA A 45 0.39 -6.24 -11.58
CA ALA A 45 0.25 -7.70 -11.63
C ALA A 45 0.10 -8.28 -10.21
N GLY A 46 -0.46 -9.49 -10.12
CA GLY A 46 -0.71 -10.19 -8.85
C GLY A 46 -0.32 -11.66 -8.87
N ASN A 47 0.67 -12.06 -9.67
CA ASN A 47 1.08 -13.46 -9.82
C ASN A 47 2.06 -13.94 -8.73
N CYS A 48 2.90 -13.06 -8.16
CA CYS A 48 3.93 -13.48 -7.19
C CYS A 48 3.42 -13.68 -5.76
N ARG A 49 2.33 -13.01 -5.37
CA ARG A 49 1.73 -13.06 -4.02
C ARG A 49 2.68 -12.71 -2.86
N MET A 50 3.84 -12.10 -3.13
CA MET A 50 4.81 -11.74 -2.10
C MET A 50 4.35 -10.56 -1.23
N CYS A 51 3.48 -9.71 -1.77
CA CYS A 51 2.95 -8.53 -1.09
C CYS A 51 1.67 -8.82 -0.28
N LEU A 52 1.44 -10.07 0.13
CA LEU A 52 0.29 -10.41 0.96
C LEU A 52 0.45 -9.78 2.34
N VAL A 53 -0.62 -9.13 2.81
CA VAL A 53 -0.73 -8.49 4.12
C VAL A 53 -2.07 -8.86 4.75
N GLU A 54 -2.14 -8.77 6.07
CA GLU A 54 -3.39 -8.92 6.82
C GLU A 54 -4.11 -7.57 6.92
N VAL A 55 -5.43 -7.58 6.83
CA VAL A 55 -6.27 -6.39 7.01
C VAL A 55 -7.34 -6.72 8.05
N VAL A 56 -7.39 -5.93 9.12
CA VAL A 56 -8.44 -6.01 10.13
C VAL A 56 -9.55 -5.03 9.75
N GLY A 57 -10.79 -5.52 9.74
CA GLY A 57 -12.00 -4.76 9.42
C GLY A 57 -13.00 -4.74 10.55
#